data_AF-A0A7C2PN14-F1
#
_entry.id   AF-A0A7C2PN14-F1
#
_cell.length_a   1.000
_cell.length_b   1.000
_cell.length_c   1.000
_cell.angle_alpha   90.00
_cell.angle_beta   90.00
_cell.angle_gamma   90.00
#
_symmetry.space_group_name_H-M   'P 1'
#
loop_
_entity.id
_entity.type
_entity.pdbx_description
1 polymer ?
#
loop_
_entity_poly.entity_id
_entity_poly.type
_entity_poly.pdbx_seq_one_letter_code
_entity_poly.pdbx_strand_id
1 'polypeptide(L)'
;MRIKEKPLGFIINFFLGIAWASVLIGVVVPFFSSFHLGFFDTLISVVIGALPGLIAILLLEHIITIKEKHYELKKQTWLLEQILEKLDKQTPKE
;
A
#
# COMPACT_ATOMS: atom_id res chain seq x y z
N MET A 1 -5.85 -5.39 8.56
CA MET A 1 -5.01 -4.31 9.14
C MET A 1 -3.54 -4.70 8.95
N ARG A 2 -2.90 -4.27 7.85
CA ARG A 2 -1.51 -4.63 7.48
C ARG A 2 -0.46 -3.92 8.35
N ILE A 3 -0.74 -2.68 8.78
CA ILE A 3 0.16 -1.87 9.60
C ILE A 3 -0.24 -1.95 11.08
N LYS A 4 0.73 -2.25 11.96
CA LYS A 4 0.53 -2.46 13.40
C LYS A 4 0.32 -1.16 14.21
N GLU A 5 0.78 -0.04 13.68
CA GLU A 5 0.56 1.29 14.27
C GLU A 5 -0.89 1.75 14.03
N LYS A 6 -1.69 1.73 15.10
CA LYS A 6 -3.16 1.86 15.04
C LYS A 6 -3.68 3.07 14.23
N PRO A 7 -3.26 4.33 14.50
CA PRO A 7 -3.85 5.47 13.79
C PRO A 7 -3.34 5.59 12.35
N LEU A 8 -2.02 5.45 12.13
CA LEU A 8 -1.41 5.62 10.81
C LEU A 8 -1.84 4.50 9.84
N GLY A 9 -1.90 3.26 10.34
CA GLY A 9 -2.36 2.11 9.57
C GLY A 9 -3.82 2.22 9.16
N PHE A 10 -4.67 2.75 10.03
CA PHE A 10 -6.07 3.02 9.68
C PHE A 10 -6.17 4.06 8.56
N ILE A 11 -5.47 5.20 8.71
CA ILE A 11 -5.47 6.30 7.74
C ILE A 11 -5.02 5.79 6.37
N ILE A 12 -3.86 5.12 6.30
CA ILE A 12 -3.31 4.64 5.02
C ILE A 12 -4.26 3.65 4.33
N ASN A 13 -4.89 2.73 5.08
CA ASN A 13 -5.87 1.80 4.52
C ASN A 13 -7.16 2.50 4.06
N PHE A 14 -7.60 3.54 4.77
CA PHE A 14 -8.75 4.36 4.36
C PHE A 14 -8.47 5.11 3.04
N PHE A 15 -7.30 5.75 2.93
CA PHE A 15 -6.85 6.40 1.70
C PHE A 15 -6.70 5.41 0.54
N LEU A 16 -6.26 4.17 0.81
CA LEU A 16 -6.19 3.11 -0.21
C LEU A 16 -7.59 2.75 -0.73
N GLY A 17 -8.57 2.67 0.16
CA GLY A 17 -9.98 2.49 -0.21
C GLY A 17 -10.52 3.64 -1.06
N ILE A 18 -10.21 4.89 -0.68
CA ILE A 18 -10.56 6.08 -1.47
C ILE A 18 -9.90 6.03 -2.85
N ALA A 19 -8.63 5.63 -2.94
CA ALA A 19 -7.92 5.54 -4.21
C ALA A 19 -8.60 4.51 -5.15
N TRP A 20 -9.02 3.37 -4.63
CA TRP A 20 -9.82 2.39 -5.38
C TRP A 20 -11.19 2.93 -5.81
N ALA A 21 -11.91 3.64 -4.94
CA ALA A 21 -13.16 4.28 -5.30
C ALA A 21 -12.97 5.35 -6.39
N SER A 22 -11.87 6.11 -6.31
CA SER A 22 -11.48 7.10 -7.32
C SER A 22 -11.22 6.45 -8.68
N VAL A 23 -10.56 5.28 -8.74
CA VAL A 23 -10.41 4.51 -9.99
C VAL A 23 -11.78 4.13 -10.55
N LEU A 24 -12.69 3.62 -9.72
CA LEU A 24 -14.04 3.25 -10.18
C LEU A 24 -14.79 4.46 -10.74
N ILE A 25 -14.77 5.60 -10.05
CA ILE A 25 -15.40 6.84 -10.53
C ILE A 25 -14.73 7.31 -11.83
N GLY A 26 -13.41 7.26 -11.88
CA GLY A 26 -12.59 7.61 -13.04
C GLY A 26 -12.77 6.69 -14.25
N VAL A 27 -13.35 5.49 -14.06
CA VAL A 27 -13.74 4.61 -15.16
C VAL A 27 -15.20 4.83 -15.55
N VAL A 28 -16.10 4.82 -14.56
CA VAL A 28 -17.55 4.84 -14.79
C VAL A 28 -18.02 6.18 -15.37
N VAL A 29 -17.56 7.31 -14.82
CA VAL A 29 -18.00 8.63 -15.28
C VAL A 29 -17.55 8.90 -16.73
N PRO A 30 -16.26 8.70 -17.10
CA PRO A 30 -15.83 8.91 -18.47
C PRO A 30 -16.42 7.90 -19.45
N PHE A 31 -16.70 6.67 -19.01
CA PHE A 31 -17.39 5.68 -19.85
C PHE A 31 -18.77 6.18 -20.29
N PHE A 32 -19.64 6.59 -19.36
CA PHE A 32 -20.98 7.09 -19.70
C PHE A 32 -20.94 8.41 -20.45
N SER A 33 -19.97 9.28 -20.14
CA SER A 33 -19.77 10.55 -20.84
C SER A 33 -19.35 10.36 -22.29
N SER A 34 -18.40 9.46 -22.55
CA SER A 34 -17.79 9.30 -23.88
C SER A 34 -18.39 8.18 -24.73
N PHE A 35 -19.34 7.39 -24.19
CA PHE A 35 -19.94 6.24 -24.88
C PHE A 35 -20.49 6.58 -26.27
N HIS A 36 -21.00 7.80 -26.45
CA HIS A 36 -21.57 8.28 -27.71
C HIS A 36 -20.53 8.71 -28.76
N LEU A 37 -19.27 8.92 -28.37
CA LEU A 37 -18.19 9.35 -29.26
C LEU A 37 -17.59 8.18 -30.05
N GLY A 38 -17.77 6.95 -29.56
CA GLY A 38 -17.27 5.73 -30.18
C GLY A 38 -16.33 4.94 -29.27
N PHE A 39 -15.97 3.74 -29.71
CA PHE A 39 -15.23 2.78 -28.88
C PHE A 39 -13.84 3.28 -28.47
N PHE A 40 -13.05 3.78 -29.43
CA PHE A 40 -11.68 4.21 -29.16
C PHE A 40 -11.62 5.44 -28.24
N ASP A 41 -12.49 6.42 -28.46
CA ASP A 41 -12.55 7.62 -27.61
C ASP A 41 -13.01 7.28 -26.19
N THR A 42 -13.98 6.37 -26.06
CA THR A 42 -14.41 5.85 -24.75
C THR A 42 -13.26 5.17 -24.03
N LEU A 43 -12.50 4.31 -24.73
CA LEU A 43 -11.37 3.59 -24.13
C LEU A 43 -10.29 4.55 -23.61
N ILE A 44 -9.88 5.52 -24.42
CA ILE A 44 -8.86 6.51 -24.04
C ILE A 44 -9.35 7.34 -22.84
N SER A 45 -10.60 7.80 -22.88
CA SER A 45 -11.24 8.58 -21.82
C SER A 45 -11.27 7.83 -20.48
N VAL A 46 -11.66 6.55 -20.51
CA VAL A 46 -11.67 5.66 -19.34
C VAL A 46 -10.28 5.44 -18.77
N VAL A 47 -9.28 5.19 -19.63
CA VAL A 47 -7.90 5.00 -19.18
C VAL A 47 -7.39 6.28 -18.52
N ILE A 48 -7.56 7.44 -19.15
CA ILE A 48 -7.15 8.74 -18.60
C ILE A 48 -7.84 9.02 -17.27
N GLY A 49 -9.14 8.75 -17.16
CA GLY A 49 -9.89 8.96 -15.94
C GLY A 49 -9.46 8.03 -14.79
N ALA A 50 -9.01 6.81 -15.09
CA ALA A 50 -8.51 5.87 -14.09
C ALA A 50 -7.10 6.22 -13.56
N LEU A 51 -6.27 6.92 -14.36
CA LEU A 51 -4.86 7.19 -14.05
C LEU A 51 -4.63 7.87 -12.69
N PRO A 52 -5.36 8.94 -12.30
CA PRO A 52 -5.13 9.61 -11.01
C PRO A 52 -5.33 8.66 -9.83
N GLY A 53 -6.35 7.81 -9.89
CA GLY A 53 -6.61 6.80 -8.85
C GLY A 53 -5.53 5.73 -8.80
N LEU A 54 -5.08 5.25 -9.96
CA LEU A 54 -4.00 4.25 -10.04
C LEU A 54 -2.66 4.79 -9.53
N ILE A 55 -2.32 6.04 -9.83
CA ILE A 55 -1.13 6.71 -9.29
C ILE A 55 -1.23 6.81 -7.77
N ALA A 56 -2.39 7.18 -7.23
CA ALA A 56 -2.60 7.23 -5.78
C ALA A 56 -2.45 5.85 -5.13
N ILE A 57 -2.98 4.78 -5.74
CA ILE A 57 -2.80 3.40 -5.27
C ILE A 57 -1.31 3.05 -5.23
N LEU A 58 -0.56 3.32 -6.31
CA LEU A 58 0.86 3.02 -6.38
C LEU A 58 1.66 3.72 -5.26
N LEU A 59 1.40 5.02 -5.04
CA LEU A 59 2.07 5.79 -3.98
C LEU A 59 1.74 5.24 -2.59
N LEU A 60 0.48 4.93 -2.32
CA LEU A 60 0.06 4.38 -1.03
C LEU A 60 0.64 2.99 -0.79
N GLU A 61 0.64 2.12 -1.80
CA GLU A 61 1.21 0.79 -1.71
C GLU A 61 2.72 0.83 -1.45
N HIS A 62 3.42 1.78 -2.06
CA HIS A 62 4.84 2.01 -1.79
C HIS A 62 5.09 2.41 -0.33
N ILE A 63 4.27 3.32 0.22
CA ILE A 63 4.36 3.73 1.62
C ILE A 63 4.08 2.55 2.57
N ILE A 64 3.05 1.74 2.29
CA ILE A 64 2.72 0.56 3.09
C ILE A 64 3.90 -0.42 3.10
N THR A 65 4.47 -0.69 1.92
CA THR A 65 5.60 -1.61 1.75
C THR A 65 6.83 -1.15 2.55
N ILE A 66 7.16 0.14 2.52
CA ILE A 66 8.27 0.70 3.30
C ILE A 66 8.02 0.51 4.80
N LYS A 67 6.80 0.80 5.28
CA LYS A 67 6.45 0.66 6.69
C LYS A 67 6.53 -0.79 7.17
N GLU A 68 6.07 -1.73 6.35
CA GLU A 68 6.17 -3.16 6.66
C GLU A 68 7.61 -3.64 6.72
N LYS A 69 8.43 -3.25 5.73
CA LYS A 69 9.86 -3.57 5.73
C LYS A 69 10.56 -3.04 6.99
N HIS A 70 10.25 -1.82 7.41
CA HIS A 70 10.83 -1.24 8.63
C HIS A 70 10.40 -2.01 9.89
N TYR A 71 9.12 -2.41 9.95
CA TYR A 71 8.60 -3.22 11.05
C TYR A 71 9.26 -4.60 11.12
N GLU A 72 9.43 -5.27 9.98
CA GLU A 72 10.09 -6.56 9.90
C GLU A 72 11.57 -6.49 10.30
N LEU A 73 12.30 -5.47 9.83
CA LEU A 73 13.69 -5.25 10.23
C LEU A 73 13.82 -5.09 11.74
N LYS A 74 12.97 -4.27 12.38
CA LYS A 74 12.99 -4.10 13.84
C LYS A 74 12.70 -5.40 14.57
N LYS A 75 11.75 -6.20 14.07
CA LYS A 75 11.42 -7.52 14.63
C LYS A 75 12.60 -8.49 14.51
N GLN A 76 13.29 -8.49 13.37
CA GLN A 76 14.47 -9.32 13.15
C GLN A 76 15.61 -8.93 14.09
N THR A 77 15.90 -7.62 14.25
CA THR A 77 16.91 -7.14 15.21
C THR A 77 16.60 -7.59 16.64
N TRP A 78 15.35 -7.42 17.08
CA TRP A 78 14.93 -7.84 18.42
C TRP A 78 15.03 -9.36 18.65
N LEU A 79 14.76 -10.17 17.62
CA LEU A 79 14.96 -11.62 17.68
C LEU A 79 16.45 -11.98 17.75
N LEU A 80 17.30 -11.28 17.00
CA LEU A 80 18.74 -11.49 16.99
C LEU A 80 19.37 -11.15 18.35
N GLU A 81 18.97 -10.05 18.96
CA GLU A 81 19.39 -9.65 20.32
C GLU A 81 19.06 -10.74 21.35
N GLN A 82 17.85 -11.29 21.31
CA GLN A 82 17.47 -12.39 22.21
C GLN A 82 18.25 -13.68 21.97
N ILE A 83 18.58 -13.99 20.73
CA ILE A 83 19.42 -15.15 20.42
C ILE A 83 20.82 -14.94 20.99
N LEU A 84 21.39 -13.75 20.81
CA LEU A 84 22.71 -13.39 21.34
C LEU A 84 22.74 -13.49 22.87
N GLU A 85 21.74 -12.94 23.57
CA GLU A 85 21.64 -13.05 25.03
C GLU A 85 21.54 -14.49 25.54
N LYS A 86 20.83 -15.35 24.80
CA LYS A 86 20.70 -16.77 25.15
C LYS A 86 22.01 -17.53 24.93
N LEU A 87 22.75 -17.20 23.87
CA LEU A 87 24.05 -17.79 23.59
C LEU A 87 25.09 -17.37 24.64
N ASP A 88 25.16 -16.08 25.00
CA ASP A 88 26.09 -15.57 26.01
C ASP A 88 25.85 -16.21 27.39
N LYS A 89 24.59 -16.49 27.74
CA LYS A 89 24.24 -17.23 28.97
C LYS A 89 24.58 -18.72 28.93
N GLN A 90 24.71 -19.32 27.74
CA GLN A 90 25.02 -20.74 27.57
C GLN A 90 26.52 -21.03 27.48
N THR A 91 27.34 -20.07 27.06
CA THR A 91 28.80 -20.16 27.15
C THR A 91 29.28 -19.68 28.53
N PRO A 92 29.75 -20.57 29.44
CA PRO A 92 30.40 -20.12 30.66
C PRO A 92 31.68 -19.38 30.25
N LYS A 93 31.84 -18.15 30.76
CA LYS A 93 33.07 -17.37 30.61
C LYS A 93 34.20 -18.18 31.24
N GLU A 94 35.13 -18.65 30.42
CA GLU A 94 36.43 -19.19 30.85
C GLU A 94 37.25 -18.13 31.59
#